data_AF-A0A5B9WPI2-F1
#
_entry.id   AF-A0A5B9WPI2-F1
#
_cell.length_a   1.000
_cell.length_b   1.000
_cell.length_c   1.000
_cell.angle_alpha   90.00
_cell.angle_beta   90.00
_cell.angle_gamma   90.00
#
_symmetry.space_group_name_H-M   'P 1'
#
loop_
_entity.id
_entity.type
_entity.pdbx_description
1 polymer ?
#
loop_
_entity_poly.entity_id
_entity_poly.type
_entity_poly.pdbx_seq_one_letter_code
_entity_poly.pdbx_strand_id
1 'polypeptide(L)'
;MRFSWSLLCSILLLNLSVTAQTTDSLFLKAAVIKLENARAYTLKVARLMPEEKYAYKPVPEEMSFGEQLLHLGTNLGWLSSSYIGEGNNPVTKADATLQKKEEIIKTLERAYDFALNALRNFSPEKLSDNVKFFAGPMTRLQIINLLNDHQTHHRGQLLVYLRLNGIKPPAYVGW
;
A
#
# COMPACT_ATOMS: atom_id res chain seq x y z
N MET A 1 -34.21 33.45 -31.64
CA MET A 1 -33.61 32.20 -31.14
C MET A 1 -33.42 32.31 -29.64
N ARG A 2 -34.25 31.65 -28.83
CA ARG A 2 -34.04 31.58 -27.37
C ARG A 2 -33.13 30.38 -27.11
N PHE A 3 -31.84 30.62 -26.90
CA PHE A 3 -30.97 29.58 -26.34
C PHE A 3 -31.52 29.23 -24.96
N SER A 4 -31.99 28.00 -24.81
CA SER A 4 -32.49 27.48 -23.54
C SER A 4 -31.34 27.42 -22.55
N TRP A 5 -31.35 28.29 -21.55
CA TRP A 5 -30.41 28.28 -20.41
C TRP A 5 -30.35 26.90 -19.74
N SER A 6 -31.45 26.15 -19.76
CA SER A 6 -31.54 24.78 -19.24
C SER A 6 -30.63 23.81 -20.01
N LEU A 7 -30.54 23.94 -21.34
CA LEU A 7 -29.67 23.08 -22.16
C LEU A 7 -28.19 23.38 -21.89
N LEU A 8 -27.84 24.66 -21.72
CA LEU A 8 -26.48 25.07 -21.39
C LEU A 8 -26.06 24.59 -19.98
N CYS A 9 -26.94 24.70 -18.99
CA CYS A 9 -26.69 24.20 -17.64
C CYS A 9 -26.54 22.66 -17.60
N SER A 10 -27.36 21.92 -18.34
CA SER A 10 -27.23 20.47 -18.44
C SER A 10 -25.91 20.04 -19.08
N ILE A 11 -25.48 20.71 -20.16
CA ILE A 11 -24.18 20.44 -20.80
C ILE A 11 -23.02 20.76 -19.83
N LEU A 12 -23.10 21.86 -19.08
CA LEU A 12 -22.06 22.23 -18.12
C LEU A 12 -21.93 21.19 -16.98
N LEU A 13 -23.05 20.72 -16.44
CA LEU A 13 -23.09 19.71 -15.38
C LEU A 13 -22.56 18.35 -15.84
N LEU A 14 -22.86 17.94 -17.08
CA LEU A 14 -22.33 16.71 -17.67
C LEU A 14 -20.80 16.74 -17.79
N ASN A 15 -20.22 17.88 -18.20
CA ASN A 15 -18.75 18.00 -18.34
C ASN A 15 -18.01 17.92 -17.00
N LEU A 16 -18.59 18.46 -15.92
CA LEU A 16 -17.99 18.41 -14.58
C LEU A 16 -17.92 16.98 -14.03
N SER A 17 -19.00 16.21 -14.15
CA SER A 17 -19.04 14.82 -13.69
C SER A 17 -18.07 13.90 -14.44
N VAL A 18 -17.95 14.06 -15.76
CA VAL A 18 -17.00 13.28 -16.58
C VAL A 18 -15.54 13.56 -16.19
N THR A 19 -15.21 14.83 -15.88
CA THR A 19 -13.84 15.23 -15.50
C THR A 19 -13.45 14.66 -14.12
N ALA A 20 -14.38 14.65 -13.17
CA ALA A 20 -14.16 14.07 -11.84
C ALA A 20 -13.89 12.56 -11.91
N GLN A 21 -14.75 11.79 -12.59
CA GLN A 21 -14.57 10.34 -12.73
C GLN A 21 -13.26 9.95 -13.45
N THR A 22 -12.82 10.80 -14.40
CA THR A 22 -11.54 10.63 -15.09
C THR A 22 -10.35 10.82 -14.14
N THR A 23 -10.41 11.80 -13.24
CA THR A 23 -9.35 12.10 -12.26
C THR A 23 -9.23 10.99 -11.23
N ASP A 24 -10.36 10.51 -10.70
CA ASP A 24 -10.41 9.40 -9.74
C ASP A 24 -9.86 8.10 -10.34
N SER A 25 -10.21 7.82 -11.60
CA SER A 25 -9.67 6.68 -12.35
C SER A 25 -8.16 6.80 -12.57
N LEU A 26 -7.64 8.02 -12.80
CA LEU A 26 -6.20 8.26 -12.92
C LEU A 26 -5.48 8.02 -11.59
N PHE A 27 -6.07 8.48 -10.48
CA PHE A 27 -5.54 8.21 -9.14
C PHE A 27 -5.41 6.72 -8.87
N LEU A 28 -6.46 5.92 -9.13
CA LEU A 28 -6.43 4.47 -8.91
C LEU A 28 -5.37 3.77 -9.78
N LYS A 29 -5.26 4.16 -11.06
CA LYS A 29 -4.21 3.64 -11.95
C LYS A 29 -2.81 3.95 -11.39
N ALA A 30 -2.59 5.18 -10.94
CA ALA A 30 -1.32 5.57 -10.32
C ALA A 30 -1.06 4.79 -9.02
N ALA A 31 -2.09 4.59 -8.19
CA ALA A 31 -1.98 3.81 -6.95
C ALA A 31 -1.61 2.35 -7.21
N VAL A 32 -2.20 1.71 -8.24
CA VAL A 32 -1.85 0.34 -8.65
C VAL A 32 -0.39 0.26 -9.10
N ILE A 33 0.03 1.13 -10.02
CA ILE A 33 1.42 1.16 -10.52
C ILE A 33 2.40 1.38 -9.36
N LYS A 34 2.11 2.35 -8.49
CA LYS A 34 2.93 2.63 -7.30
C LYS A 34 3.06 1.40 -6.40
N LEU A 35 1.96 0.66 -6.19
CA LEU A 35 1.98 -0.54 -5.35
C LEU A 35 2.70 -1.72 -6.01
N GLU A 36 2.59 -1.92 -7.32
CA GLU A 36 3.33 -2.94 -8.07
C GLU A 36 4.85 -2.73 -7.97
N ASN A 37 5.25 -1.49 -8.20
CA ASN A 37 6.61 -1.02 -8.06
C ASN A 37 7.12 -1.21 -6.62
N ALA A 38 6.31 -0.84 -5.64
CA ALA A 38 6.64 -0.98 -4.24
C ALA A 38 6.78 -2.46 -3.83
N ARG A 39 5.89 -3.35 -4.29
CA ARG A 39 6.00 -4.81 -4.12
C ARG A 39 7.34 -5.31 -4.63
N ALA A 40 7.67 -5.02 -5.89
CA ALA A 40 8.90 -5.50 -6.50
C ALA A 40 10.14 -5.05 -5.72
N TYR A 41 10.17 -3.79 -5.28
CA TYR A 41 11.29 -3.25 -4.52
C TYR A 41 11.36 -3.87 -3.11
N THR A 42 10.27 -3.89 -2.36
CA THR A 42 10.22 -4.45 -1.01
C THR A 42 10.62 -5.92 -0.98
N LEU A 43 10.12 -6.74 -1.92
CA LEU A 43 10.49 -8.15 -2.00
C LEU A 43 11.96 -8.34 -2.38
N LYS A 44 12.53 -7.46 -3.21
CA LYS A 44 13.97 -7.47 -3.50
C LYS A 44 14.80 -7.14 -2.24
N VAL A 45 14.37 -6.15 -1.46
CA VAL A 45 15.01 -5.81 -0.17
C VAL A 45 14.95 -6.98 0.80
N ALA A 46 13.79 -7.60 0.96
CA ALA A 46 13.62 -8.76 1.82
C ALA A 46 14.59 -9.90 1.43
N ARG A 47 14.64 -10.24 0.13
CA ARG A 47 15.49 -11.33 -0.36
C ARG A 47 17.00 -11.08 -0.18
N LEU A 48 17.46 -9.83 -0.14
CA LEU A 48 18.87 -9.49 -0.02
C LEU A 48 19.48 -9.76 1.36
N MET A 49 18.69 -9.71 2.43
CA MET A 49 19.20 -10.02 3.77
C MET A 49 19.38 -11.55 3.92
N PRO A 50 20.56 -12.05 4.36
CA PRO A 50 20.74 -13.44 4.73
C PRO A 50 19.76 -13.86 5.84
N GLU A 51 19.35 -15.12 5.87
CA GLU A 51 18.35 -15.61 6.83
C GLU A 51 18.81 -15.43 8.28
N GLU A 52 20.11 -15.64 8.54
CA GLU A 52 20.73 -15.50 9.85
C GLU A 52 20.66 -14.06 10.39
N LYS A 53 20.41 -13.09 9.51
CA LYS A 53 20.30 -11.66 9.82
C LYS A 53 18.87 -11.15 9.85
N TYR A 54 17.85 -12.01 9.69
CA TYR A 54 16.45 -11.57 9.84
C TYR A 54 16.13 -11.13 11.27
N ALA A 55 16.81 -11.68 12.28
CA ALA A 55 16.70 -11.25 13.67
C ALA A 55 17.52 -9.99 14.00
N TYR A 56 18.28 -9.43 13.04
CA TYR A 56 19.13 -8.26 13.29
C TYR A 56 18.30 -7.02 13.65
N LYS A 57 18.74 -6.32 14.70
CA LYS A 57 18.24 -5.02 15.14
C LYS A 57 19.37 -3.98 15.13
N PRO A 58 19.17 -2.75 14.58
CA PRO A 58 20.15 -1.68 14.66
C PRO A 58 20.43 -1.24 16.10
N VAL A 59 19.38 -1.17 16.92
CA VAL A 59 19.41 -0.93 18.37
C VAL A 59 18.37 -1.83 19.05
N PRO A 60 18.50 -2.17 20.35
CA PRO A 60 17.61 -3.12 21.02
C PRO A 60 16.11 -2.79 20.95
N GLU A 61 15.78 -1.49 20.92
CA GLU A 61 14.42 -0.96 20.93
C GLU A 61 13.71 -1.06 19.58
N GLU A 62 14.47 -1.17 18.49
CA GLU A 62 13.91 -1.28 17.13
C GLU A 62 13.35 -2.68 16.87
N MET A 63 12.41 -2.76 15.93
CA MET A 63 12.03 -4.03 15.32
C MET A 63 13.22 -4.62 14.57
N SER A 64 13.35 -5.94 14.61
CA SER A 64 14.30 -6.67 13.77
C SER A 64 13.94 -6.56 12.29
N PHE A 65 14.87 -6.92 11.41
CA PHE A 65 14.63 -6.91 9.96
C PHE A 65 13.39 -7.72 9.57
N GLY A 66 13.22 -8.91 10.15
CA GLY A 66 12.06 -9.78 9.93
C GLY A 66 10.77 -9.20 10.52
N GLU A 67 10.83 -8.65 11.74
CA GLU A 67 9.68 -8.00 12.37
C GLU A 67 9.18 -6.78 11.58
N GLN A 68 10.09 -5.96 11.06
CA GLN A 68 9.75 -4.83 10.19
C GLN A 68 9.00 -5.28 8.92
N LEU A 69 9.46 -6.37 8.28
CA LEU A 69 8.80 -6.94 7.11
C LEU A 69 7.42 -7.50 7.44
N LEU A 70 7.28 -8.23 8.56
CA LEU A 70 5.99 -8.74 9.00
C LEU A 70 5.03 -7.60 9.34
N HIS A 71 5.49 -6.59 10.07
CA HIS A 71 4.69 -5.41 10.40
C HIS A 71 4.16 -4.71 9.14
N LEU A 72 5.02 -4.55 8.13
CA LEU A 72 4.63 -4.04 6.81
C LEU A 72 3.54 -4.91 6.16
N GLY A 73 3.74 -6.24 6.12
CA GLY A 73 2.77 -7.18 5.55
C GLY A 73 1.42 -7.18 6.27
N THR A 74 1.45 -7.18 7.61
CA THR A 74 0.25 -7.10 8.46
C THR A 74 -0.52 -5.80 8.22
N ASN A 75 0.18 -4.66 8.13
CA ASN A 75 -0.47 -3.38 7.86
C ASN A 75 -1.12 -3.35 6.46
N LEU A 76 -0.40 -3.82 5.44
CA LEU A 76 -0.92 -3.97 4.07
C LEU A 76 -2.18 -4.83 4.04
N GLY A 77 -2.15 -6.02 4.65
CA GLY A 77 -3.30 -6.92 4.72
C GLY A 77 -4.47 -6.28 5.46
N TRP A 78 -4.22 -5.63 6.61
CA TRP A 78 -5.27 -4.99 7.41
C TRP A 78 -5.94 -3.83 6.69
N LEU A 79 -5.17 -2.85 6.19
CA LEU A 79 -5.73 -1.67 5.54
C LEU A 79 -6.51 -2.05 4.26
N SER A 80 -5.94 -2.96 3.46
CA SER A 80 -6.57 -3.39 2.22
C SER A 80 -7.88 -4.15 2.46
N SER A 81 -7.91 -5.10 3.40
CA SER A 81 -9.12 -5.90 3.69
C SER A 81 -10.21 -5.15 4.44
N SER A 82 -9.84 -4.17 5.27
CA SER A 82 -10.81 -3.46 6.11
C SER A 82 -11.45 -2.27 5.42
N TYR A 83 -10.75 -1.65 4.45
CA TYR A 83 -11.14 -0.33 3.94
C TYR A 83 -11.14 -0.20 2.42
N ILE A 84 -10.43 -1.05 1.69
CA ILE A 84 -10.26 -0.95 0.24
C ILE A 84 -11.05 -2.05 -0.48
N GLY A 85 -10.64 -3.30 -0.30
CA GLY A 85 -11.22 -4.46 -0.95
C GLY A 85 -12.30 -5.14 -0.10
N GLU A 86 -12.91 -6.16 -0.69
CA GLU A 86 -13.83 -7.06 0.00
C GLU A 86 -13.12 -8.40 0.23
N GLY A 87 -13.36 -9.02 1.40
CA GLY A 87 -12.81 -10.33 1.75
C GLY A 87 -12.02 -10.34 3.05
N ASN A 88 -11.55 -11.54 3.42
CA ASN A 88 -10.81 -11.74 4.66
C ASN A 88 -9.37 -11.24 4.53
N ASN A 89 -8.83 -10.72 5.63
CA ASN A 89 -7.43 -10.32 5.71
C ASN A 89 -6.51 -11.51 5.34
N PRO A 90 -5.63 -11.38 4.33
CA PRO A 90 -4.73 -12.46 3.91
C PRO A 90 -3.60 -12.73 4.92
N VAL A 91 -3.37 -11.83 5.87
CA VAL A 91 -2.35 -11.95 6.92
C VAL A 91 -3.04 -12.16 8.26
N THR A 92 -2.82 -13.34 8.83
CA THR A 92 -3.41 -13.75 10.11
C THR A 92 -2.53 -13.33 11.29
N LYS A 93 -3.06 -13.47 12.52
CA LYS A 93 -2.26 -13.25 13.74
C LYS A 93 -1.07 -14.22 13.85
N ALA A 94 -1.21 -15.44 13.34
CA ALA A 94 -0.12 -16.43 13.35
C ALA A 94 1.02 -16.03 12.41
N ASP A 95 0.69 -15.39 11.28
CA ASP A 95 1.70 -14.89 10.34
C ASP A 95 2.57 -13.79 10.97
N ALA A 96 2.01 -12.98 11.88
CA ALA A 96 2.71 -11.86 12.51
C ALA A 96 3.83 -12.27 13.50
N THR A 97 3.99 -13.56 13.80
CA THR A 97 5.02 -14.07 14.70
C THR A 97 6.07 -14.95 14.01
N LEU A 98 5.99 -15.09 12.69
CA LEU A 98 6.92 -15.90 11.89
C LEU A 98 8.36 -15.41 12.04
N GLN A 99 9.32 -16.33 11.95
CA GLN A 99 10.74 -16.01 12.10
C GLN A 99 11.56 -16.41 10.87
N LYS A 100 11.09 -17.39 10.08
CA LYS A 100 11.83 -17.88 8.93
C LYS A 100 11.68 -16.93 7.75
N LYS A 101 12.81 -16.68 7.08
CA LYS A 101 12.90 -15.76 5.93
C LYS A 101 11.84 -16.05 4.88
N GLU A 102 11.74 -17.30 4.47
CA GLU A 102 10.85 -17.73 3.39
C GLU A 102 9.36 -17.55 3.76
N GLU A 103 8.98 -17.84 5.00
CA GLU A 103 7.59 -17.71 5.47
C GLU A 103 7.17 -16.22 5.55
N ILE A 104 8.10 -15.36 5.98
CA ILE A 104 7.89 -13.91 6.00
C ILE A 104 7.71 -13.37 4.57
N ILE A 105 8.56 -13.79 3.63
CA ILE A 105 8.46 -13.37 2.21
C ILE A 105 7.12 -13.82 1.61
N LYS A 106 6.68 -15.06 1.85
CA LYS A 106 5.37 -15.54 1.39
C LYS A 106 4.21 -14.75 1.98
N THR A 107 4.34 -14.31 3.22
CA THR A 107 3.33 -13.45 3.87
C THR A 107 3.25 -12.08 3.20
N LEU A 108 4.39 -11.47 2.87
CA LEU A 108 4.42 -10.23 2.10
C LEU A 108 3.77 -10.41 0.72
N GLU A 109 4.10 -11.48 0.00
CA GLU A 109 3.54 -11.76 -1.33
C GLU A 109 2.02 -11.84 -1.28
N ARG A 110 1.46 -12.63 -0.34
CA ARG A 110 0.01 -12.70 -0.12
C ARG A 110 -0.62 -11.33 0.18
N ALA A 111 0.02 -10.53 1.04
CA ALA A 111 -0.49 -9.20 1.40
C ALA A 111 -0.51 -8.25 0.19
N TYR A 112 0.56 -8.24 -0.62
CA TYR A 112 0.63 -7.44 -1.84
C TYR A 112 -0.36 -7.91 -2.91
N ASP A 113 -0.49 -9.22 -3.12
CA ASP A 113 -1.44 -9.76 -4.10
C ASP A 113 -2.87 -9.37 -3.76
N PHE A 114 -3.25 -9.47 -2.48
CA PHE A 114 -4.56 -9.02 -2.03
C PHE A 114 -4.74 -7.52 -2.21
N ALA A 115 -3.78 -6.70 -1.77
CA ALA A 115 -3.89 -5.24 -1.86
C ALA A 115 -3.94 -4.74 -3.31
N LEU A 116 -3.17 -5.34 -4.21
CA LEU A 116 -3.23 -5.05 -5.65
C LEU A 116 -4.58 -5.45 -6.24
N ASN A 117 -5.09 -6.63 -5.90
CA ASN A 117 -6.42 -7.05 -6.34
C ASN A 117 -7.52 -6.11 -5.81
N ALA A 118 -7.44 -5.70 -4.55
CA ALA A 118 -8.36 -4.75 -3.94
C ALA A 118 -8.37 -3.41 -4.69
N LEU A 119 -7.18 -2.84 -4.99
CA LEU A 119 -7.08 -1.58 -5.72
C LEU A 119 -7.56 -1.69 -7.17
N ARG A 120 -7.24 -2.77 -7.88
CA ARG A 120 -7.66 -2.97 -9.28
C ARG A 120 -9.17 -3.08 -9.44
N ASN A 121 -9.86 -3.61 -8.42
CA ASN A 121 -11.31 -3.76 -8.41
C ASN A 121 -12.03 -2.64 -7.64
N PHE A 122 -11.30 -1.62 -7.20
CA PHE A 122 -11.87 -0.53 -6.41
C PHE A 122 -12.72 0.39 -7.31
N SER A 123 -13.92 0.74 -6.84
CA SER A 123 -14.82 1.67 -7.54
C SER A 123 -14.35 3.13 -7.31
N PRO A 124 -14.02 3.90 -8.37
CA PRO A 124 -13.58 5.28 -8.23
C PRO A 124 -14.53 6.16 -7.40
N GLU A 125 -15.83 5.92 -7.53
CA GLU A 125 -16.90 6.69 -6.87
C GLU A 125 -16.86 6.57 -5.33
N LYS A 126 -16.20 5.52 -4.82
CA LYS A 126 -16.06 5.25 -3.38
C LYS A 126 -14.83 5.92 -2.75
N LEU A 127 -14.00 6.62 -3.52
CA LEU A 127 -12.76 7.24 -3.01
C LEU A 127 -13.03 8.30 -1.93
N SER A 128 -14.11 9.06 -2.08
CA SER A 128 -14.52 10.11 -1.13
C SER A 128 -15.27 9.58 0.09
N ASP A 129 -15.64 8.30 0.12
CA ASP A 129 -16.37 7.72 1.25
C ASP A 129 -15.54 7.81 2.53
N ASN A 130 -16.15 8.31 3.60
CA ASN A 130 -15.54 8.36 4.91
C ASN A 130 -15.62 7.00 5.60
N VAL A 131 -14.52 6.57 6.19
CA VAL A 131 -14.42 5.39 7.05
C VAL A 131 -14.09 5.79 8.47
N LYS A 132 -14.60 5.03 9.44
CA LYS A 132 -14.16 5.15 10.83
C LYS A 132 -12.77 4.54 10.93
N PHE A 133 -11.79 5.39 11.22
CA PHE A 133 -10.41 4.98 11.44
C PHE A 133 -9.97 5.40 12.85
N PHE A 134 -9.08 4.63 13.48
CA PHE A 134 -8.77 4.79 14.91
C PHE A 134 -8.14 6.15 15.25
N ALA A 135 -7.43 6.75 14.29
CA ALA A 135 -6.80 8.07 14.42
C ALA A 135 -7.72 9.23 13.98
N GLY A 136 -9.02 8.96 13.81
CA GLY A 136 -10.02 9.91 13.31
C GLY A 136 -10.56 9.51 11.93
N PRO A 137 -11.73 10.01 11.51
CA PRO A 137 -12.31 9.69 10.21
C PRO A 137 -11.36 10.03 9.05
N MET A 138 -11.32 9.17 8.04
CA MET A 138 -10.54 9.35 6.82
C MET A 138 -11.36 8.97 5.60
N THR A 139 -11.07 9.55 4.43
CA THR A 139 -11.59 9.05 3.16
C THR A 139 -10.86 7.78 2.75
N ARG A 140 -11.48 6.94 1.90
CA ARG A 140 -10.79 5.77 1.35
C ARG A 140 -9.55 6.14 0.52
N LEU A 141 -9.58 7.28 -0.17
CA LEU A 141 -8.40 7.85 -0.82
C LEU A 141 -7.24 8.07 0.17
N GLN A 142 -7.53 8.65 1.34
CA GLN A 142 -6.53 8.86 2.39
C GLN A 142 -5.98 7.52 2.90
N ILE A 143 -6.80 6.48 3.03
CA ILE A 143 -6.34 5.13 3.40
C ILE A 143 -5.40 4.53 2.35
N ILE A 144 -5.69 4.70 1.05
CA ILE A 144 -4.82 4.21 -0.03
C ILE A 144 -3.46 4.93 0.01
N ASN A 145 -3.43 6.23 0.30
CA ASN A 145 -2.19 6.98 0.48
C ASN A 145 -1.43 6.52 1.74
N LEU A 146 -2.13 6.36 2.86
CA LEU A 146 -1.56 5.86 4.12
C LEU A 146 -0.89 4.49 3.94
N LEU A 147 -1.54 3.57 3.22
CA LEU A 147 -0.98 2.25 2.89
C LEU A 147 0.34 2.36 2.14
N ASN A 148 0.46 3.31 1.21
CA ASN A 148 1.68 3.56 0.44
C ASN A 148 2.78 4.25 1.27
N ASP A 149 2.41 5.20 2.12
CA ASP A 149 3.35 5.95 2.95
C ASP A 149 3.95 5.07 4.05
N HIS A 150 3.12 4.26 4.71
CA HIS A 150 3.53 3.32 5.76
C HIS A 150 4.57 2.32 5.24
N GLN A 151 4.28 1.63 4.13
CA GLN A 151 5.24 0.67 3.57
C GLN A 151 6.53 1.34 3.09
N THR A 152 6.45 2.58 2.60
CA THR A 152 7.61 3.33 2.12
C THR A 152 8.51 3.72 3.29
N HIS A 153 7.93 4.15 4.41
CA HIS A 153 8.62 4.43 5.65
C HIS A 153 9.42 3.20 6.15
N HIS A 154 8.75 2.05 6.31
CA HIS A 154 9.40 0.83 6.78
C HIS A 154 10.43 0.28 5.79
N ARG A 155 10.15 0.33 4.48
CA ARG A 155 11.17 -0.04 3.46
C ARG A 155 12.39 0.86 3.57
N GLY A 156 12.22 2.17 3.77
CA GLY A 156 13.31 3.12 3.97
C GLY A 156 14.22 2.72 5.14
N GLN A 157 13.63 2.33 6.28
CA GLN A 157 14.37 1.78 7.41
C GLN A 157 15.14 0.52 7.00
N LEU A 158 14.50 -0.45 6.34
CA LEU A 158 15.12 -1.72 5.92
C LEU A 158 16.33 -1.53 4.97
N LEU A 159 16.36 -0.47 4.16
CA LEU A 159 17.54 -0.14 3.35
C LEU A 159 18.75 0.19 4.22
N VAL A 160 18.55 0.89 5.34
CA VAL A 160 19.61 1.18 6.32
C VAL A 160 20.06 -0.12 7.01
N TYR A 161 19.14 -1.03 7.32
CA TYR A 161 19.48 -2.32 7.93
C TYR A 161 20.40 -3.15 7.02
N LEU A 162 20.14 -3.16 5.70
CA LEU A 162 21.04 -3.79 4.73
C LEU A 162 22.44 -3.16 4.79
N ARG A 163 22.52 -1.82 4.78
CA ARG A 163 23.80 -1.09 4.82
C ARG A 163 24.60 -1.36 6.09
N LEU A 164 23.95 -1.34 7.25
CA LEU A 164 24.59 -1.66 8.54
C LEU A 164 25.11 -3.09 8.60
N ASN A 165 24.56 -3.98 7.76
CA ASN A 165 25.00 -5.36 7.61
C ASN A 165 26.01 -5.59 6.47
N GLY A 166 26.56 -4.52 5.88
CA GLY A 166 27.51 -4.58 4.77
C GLY A 166 26.88 -4.99 3.43
N ILE A 167 25.55 -5.02 3.34
CA ILE A 167 24.83 -5.44 2.14
C ILE A 167 24.47 -4.21 1.32
N LYS A 168 24.81 -4.22 0.04
CA LYS A 168 24.41 -3.16 -0.89
C LYS A 168 22.89 -3.28 -1.17
N PRO A 169 22.07 -2.28 -0.78
CA PRO A 169 20.66 -2.24 -1.14
C PRO A 169 20.48 -2.10 -2.66
N PRO A 170 19.28 -2.42 -3.18
CA PRO A 170 18.97 -2.13 -4.57
C PRO A 170 19.13 -0.64 -4.86
N ALA A 171 19.48 -0.29 -6.10
CA ALA A 171 19.56 1.10 -6.54
C ALA A 171 18.25 1.84 -6.19
N TYR A 172 18.39 3.08 -5.73
CA TYR A 172 17.23 3.93 -5.52
C TYR A 172 16.48 4.07 -6.84
N VAL A 173 15.16 3.99 -6.76
CA VAL A 173 14.33 4.37 -7.87
C VAL A 173 13.16 5.19 -7.38
N GLY A 174 13.01 6.37 -7.97
CA GLY A 174 12.16 7.47 -7.47
C GLY A 174 10.84 7.59 -8.19
N TRP A 175 10.27 6.47 -8.61
CA TRP A 175 8.94 6.42 -9.20
C TRP A 175 7.84 6.40 -8.13
#